data_AF-A0A9Y4N4V8-F1
#
_entry.id   AF-A0A9Y4N4V8-F1
#
_cell.length_a   1.000
_cell.length_b   1.000
_cell.length_c   1.000
_cell.angle_alpha   90.00
_cell.angle_beta   90.00
_cell.angle_gamma   90.00
#
_symmetry.space_group_name_H-M   'P 1'
#
loop_
_entity.id
_entity.type
_entity.pdbx_description
1 polymer ?
#
loop_
_entity_poly.entity_id
_entity_poly.type
_entity_poly.pdbx_seq_one_letter_code
_entity_poly.pdbx_strand_id
1 'polypeptide(L)'
;MCSWSNLGGEVDQEDWLRGTGASPNPNTGPSVDHTTGSPHGHYVYVDSSVGEWGDTSYLISDVFQPSTRGHCVTFWYHMYGNHVGTLKLYINDRKMHAGGSEDGLLKWIETGNNGDEWQEASVYVKHEEAFWFVFVYQRGMNAAGDVALDDISIQPGSCYPEPTVEPSDDHDALTVGLGVGLTLLAGVVIFIILFMLNRKCSSKMNQQSLVNNDVIDQNAVFDLYDCKIDGTQHGTESDSSFANELYNPSPQVTEDSSTA
;
A
#
# COMPACT_ATOMS: atom_id res chain seq x y z
N MET A 1 33.49 -14.52 -7.82
CA MET A 1 32.46 -14.85 -6.82
C MET A 1 31.22 -15.26 -7.61
N CYS A 2 31.12 -16.53 -8.03
CA CYS A 2 30.27 -16.89 -9.17
C CYS A 2 30.53 -15.92 -10.36
N SER A 3 29.48 -15.39 -10.98
CA SER A 3 29.50 -14.36 -12.04
C SER A 3 29.76 -12.92 -11.56
N TRP A 4 30.00 -12.70 -10.26
CA TRP A 4 30.32 -11.39 -9.71
C TRP A 4 31.84 -11.17 -9.65
N SER A 5 32.25 -9.94 -9.97
CA SER A 5 33.66 -9.51 -10.04
C SER A 5 33.85 -8.10 -9.50
N ASN A 6 35.01 -7.83 -8.90
CA ASN A 6 35.39 -6.47 -8.53
C ASN A 6 35.71 -5.62 -9.77
N LEU A 7 35.47 -4.32 -9.68
CA LEU A 7 35.84 -3.38 -10.74
C LEU A 7 37.37 -3.34 -10.91
N GLY A 8 37.86 -3.30 -12.15
CA GLY A 8 39.31 -3.25 -12.43
C GLY A 8 40.00 -4.62 -12.49
N GLY A 9 39.37 -5.68 -11.99
CA GLY A 9 39.79 -7.08 -12.19
C GLY A 9 41.04 -7.53 -11.43
N GLU A 10 41.79 -6.62 -10.83
CA GLU A 10 42.84 -6.89 -9.85
C GLU A 10 42.28 -6.71 -8.45
N VAL A 11 42.58 -7.63 -7.52
CA VAL A 11 42.07 -7.53 -6.15
C VAL A 11 42.98 -6.67 -5.31
N ASP A 12 42.52 -5.48 -4.95
CA ASP A 12 43.22 -4.57 -4.05
C ASP A 12 42.49 -4.39 -2.71
N GLN A 13 42.89 -3.35 -1.99
CA GLN A 13 42.53 -3.07 -0.61
C GLN A 13 41.10 -2.51 -0.45
N GLU A 14 40.46 -2.11 -1.54
CA GLU A 14 39.12 -1.50 -1.57
C GLU A 14 38.09 -2.42 -2.24
N ASP A 15 38.37 -3.72 -2.27
CA ASP A 15 37.59 -4.71 -2.99
C ASP A 15 36.63 -5.51 -2.11
N TRP A 16 35.61 -6.09 -2.74
CA TRP A 16 34.82 -7.12 -2.09
C TRP A 16 35.65 -8.38 -1.95
N LEU A 17 35.62 -8.96 -0.76
CA LEU A 17 36.36 -10.15 -0.36
C LEU A 17 35.40 -11.28 -0.02
N ARG A 18 35.84 -12.52 -0.22
CA ARG A 18 35.07 -13.70 0.21
C ARG A 18 35.42 -14.04 1.64
N GLY A 19 34.43 -13.94 2.53
CA GLY A 19 34.54 -14.25 3.95
C GLY A 19 34.09 -15.67 4.30
N THR A 20 34.41 -16.08 5.52
CA THR A 20 33.89 -17.28 6.19
C THR A 20 34.03 -17.09 7.70
N GLY A 21 33.10 -17.61 8.48
CA GLY A 21 33.07 -17.38 9.93
C GLY A 21 32.81 -15.93 10.30
N ALA A 22 33.20 -15.58 11.52
CA ALA A 22 33.04 -14.22 12.03
C ALA A 22 33.91 -13.22 11.27
N SER A 23 33.38 -12.02 11.05
CA SER A 23 34.16 -10.89 10.55
C SER A 23 35.42 -10.67 11.39
N PRO A 24 36.52 -10.14 10.81
CA PRO A 24 37.75 -9.87 11.55
C PRO A 24 37.56 -8.93 12.75
N ASN A 25 36.57 -8.03 12.68
CA ASN A 25 36.23 -7.13 13.78
C ASN A 25 35.14 -7.76 14.68
N PRO A 26 35.45 -8.10 15.94
CA PRO A 26 34.50 -8.78 16.82
C PRO A 26 33.33 -7.90 17.30
N ASN A 27 33.31 -6.60 16.99
CA ASN A 27 32.22 -5.70 17.33
C ASN A 27 31.28 -5.42 16.15
N THR A 28 31.48 -6.11 15.02
CA THR A 28 30.67 -6.04 13.82
C THR A 28 30.17 -7.45 13.49
N GLY A 29 29.75 -7.67 12.25
CA GLY A 29 29.38 -8.99 11.77
C GLY A 29 29.65 -9.13 10.28
N PRO A 30 29.16 -10.19 9.65
CA PRO A 30 28.35 -11.25 10.25
C PRO A 30 29.21 -12.28 11.02
N SER A 31 28.60 -13.01 11.95
CA SER A 31 29.26 -14.12 12.67
C SER A 31 29.24 -15.45 11.88
N VAL A 32 28.27 -15.60 10.98
CA VAL A 32 27.99 -16.77 10.14
C VAL A 32 27.39 -16.33 8.81
N ASP A 33 27.48 -17.18 7.78
CA ASP A 33 26.79 -16.94 6.50
C ASP A 33 25.27 -17.00 6.65
N HIS A 34 24.56 -16.43 5.69
CA HIS A 34 23.10 -16.50 5.65
C HIS A 34 22.64 -17.90 5.22
N THR A 35 23.24 -18.46 4.16
CA THR A 35 22.75 -19.69 3.52
C THR A 35 22.68 -20.87 4.49
N THR A 36 23.71 -21.06 5.31
CA THR A 36 23.81 -22.23 6.22
C THR A 36 23.68 -21.87 7.70
N GLY A 37 23.74 -20.58 8.06
CA GLY A 37 23.79 -20.15 9.45
C GLY A 37 25.00 -20.70 10.20
N SER A 38 26.09 -20.98 9.49
CA SER A 38 27.28 -21.67 10.01
C SER A 38 28.54 -20.87 9.77
N PRO A 39 29.54 -20.94 10.67
CA PRO A 39 30.83 -20.31 10.43
C PRO A 39 31.62 -20.98 9.29
N HIS A 40 31.14 -22.12 8.76
CA HIS A 40 31.77 -22.81 7.64
C HIS A 40 31.21 -22.39 6.27
N GLY A 41 30.11 -21.64 6.27
CA GLY A 41 29.56 -21.07 5.05
C GLY A 41 30.33 -19.85 4.59
N HIS A 42 29.85 -19.21 3.53
CA HIS A 42 30.56 -18.14 2.85
C HIS A 42 29.65 -17.01 2.44
N TYR A 43 30.14 -15.80 2.64
CA TYR A 43 29.52 -14.55 2.19
C TYR A 43 30.58 -13.69 1.50
N VAL A 44 30.17 -12.57 0.92
CA VAL A 44 31.10 -11.54 0.44
C VAL A 44 30.97 -10.29 1.30
N TYR A 45 32.08 -9.61 1.58
CA TYR A 45 32.09 -8.44 2.45
C TYR A 45 33.17 -7.45 2.01
N VAL A 46 33.11 -6.22 2.51
CA VAL A 46 34.20 -5.26 2.40
C VAL A 46 34.81 -5.04 3.78
N ASP A 47 36.14 -5.08 3.87
CA ASP A 47 36.85 -4.83 5.12
C ASP A 47 36.88 -3.32 5.42
N SER A 48 36.06 -2.90 6.40
CA SER A 48 35.96 -1.49 6.79
C SER A 48 37.24 -0.93 7.44
N SER A 49 38.19 -1.79 7.82
CA SER A 49 39.49 -1.38 8.36
C SER A 49 40.45 -0.79 7.33
N VAL A 50 40.11 -0.92 6.05
CA VAL A 50 40.89 -0.45 4.92
C VAL A 50 40.20 0.76 4.27
N GLY A 51 40.99 1.68 3.71
CA GLY A 51 40.50 2.90 3.07
C GLY A 51 40.21 4.08 4.01
N GLU A 52 39.78 5.18 3.41
CA GLU A 52 39.40 6.46 4.02
C GLU A 52 37.87 6.64 4.04
N TRP A 53 37.41 7.73 4.67
CA TRP A 53 35.98 8.02 4.73
C TRP A 53 35.46 8.39 3.33
N GLY A 54 34.43 7.67 2.86
CA GLY A 54 33.77 7.96 1.60
C GLY A 54 34.29 7.16 0.42
N ASP A 55 35.35 6.36 0.60
CA ASP A 55 35.86 5.42 -0.40
C ASP A 55 34.78 4.41 -0.80
N THR A 56 34.87 3.94 -2.04
CA THR A 56 33.82 3.13 -2.67
C THR A 56 34.35 1.85 -3.27
N SER A 57 33.70 0.74 -2.93
CA SER A 57 34.00 -0.61 -3.41
C SER A 57 32.90 -1.11 -4.33
N TYR A 58 33.27 -1.68 -5.48
CA TYR A 58 32.35 -2.03 -6.55
C TYR A 58 32.32 -3.54 -6.82
N LEU A 59 31.14 -4.16 -6.70
CA LEU A 59 30.89 -5.55 -7.08
C LEU A 59 29.92 -5.60 -8.26
N ILE A 60 30.39 -6.14 -9.37
CA ILE A 60 29.75 -6.05 -10.69
C ILE A 60 29.29 -7.43 -11.16
N SER A 61 28.07 -7.51 -11.66
CA SER A 61 27.50 -8.74 -12.26
C SER A 61 27.90 -8.91 -13.73
N ASP A 62 27.58 -10.07 -14.30
CA ASP A 62 27.49 -10.23 -15.74
C ASP A 62 26.48 -9.25 -16.38
N VAL A 63 26.57 -9.09 -17.70
CA VAL A 63 25.61 -8.29 -18.48
C VAL A 63 24.31 -9.06 -18.69
N PHE A 64 23.20 -8.42 -18.34
CA PHE A 64 21.83 -8.88 -18.54
C PHE A 64 21.22 -8.23 -19.78
N GLN A 65 20.46 -9.03 -20.53
CA GLN A 65 19.67 -8.54 -21.65
C GLN A 65 18.34 -7.94 -21.17
N PRO A 66 17.76 -6.99 -21.92
CA PRO A 66 16.41 -6.49 -21.68
C PRO A 66 15.40 -7.64 -21.60
N SER A 67 14.47 -7.54 -20.65
CA SER A 67 13.38 -8.50 -20.46
C SER A 67 12.05 -7.77 -20.42
N THR A 68 11.07 -8.25 -21.20
CA THR A 68 9.70 -7.68 -21.18
C THR A 68 9.06 -7.79 -19.80
N ARG A 69 9.42 -8.85 -19.06
CA ARG A 69 9.01 -9.13 -17.68
C ARG A 69 9.87 -8.44 -16.63
N GLY A 70 10.94 -7.74 -17.02
CA GLY A 70 11.97 -7.24 -16.10
C GLY A 70 12.75 -8.38 -15.44
N HIS A 71 13.50 -8.01 -14.41
CA HIS A 71 14.30 -8.87 -13.56
C HIS A 71 14.00 -8.53 -12.10
N CYS A 72 13.95 -9.54 -11.25
CA CYS A 72 13.98 -9.39 -9.81
C CYS A 72 15.37 -9.74 -9.30
N VAL A 73 15.97 -8.81 -8.55
CA VAL A 73 17.20 -9.05 -7.79
C VAL A 73 16.82 -9.22 -6.34
N THR A 74 17.14 -10.37 -5.76
CA THR A 74 17.01 -10.65 -4.34
C THR A 74 18.40 -10.86 -3.76
N PHE A 75 18.63 -10.37 -2.56
CA PHE A 75 19.91 -10.55 -1.86
C PHE A 75 19.72 -10.40 -0.36
N TRP A 76 20.60 -11.05 0.38
CA TRP A 76 20.73 -10.87 1.81
C TRP A 76 21.89 -9.93 2.10
N TYR A 77 21.70 -9.03 3.06
CA TYR A 77 22.73 -8.08 3.49
C TYR A 77 22.83 -8.04 5.01
N HIS A 78 24.03 -7.79 5.52
CA HIS A 78 24.30 -7.59 6.95
C HIS A 78 25.06 -6.28 7.10
N MET A 79 24.55 -5.38 7.95
CA MET A 79 25.08 -4.04 8.16
C MET A 79 25.05 -3.73 9.67
N TYR A 80 26.14 -4.05 10.36
CA TYR A 80 26.22 -3.94 11.82
C TYR A 80 27.48 -3.20 12.28
N GLY A 81 27.29 -2.26 13.21
CA GLY A 81 28.37 -1.53 13.87
C GLY A 81 28.18 -0.01 13.85
N ASN A 82 29.21 0.71 14.28
CA ASN A 82 29.23 2.17 14.28
C ASN A 82 29.80 2.71 12.97
N HIS A 83 29.11 3.66 12.35
CA HIS A 83 29.54 4.27 11.08
C HIS A 83 29.73 3.24 9.95
N VAL A 84 28.82 2.27 9.82
CA VAL A 84 28.86 1.20 8.79
C VAL A 84 29.04 1.77 7.38
N GLY A 85 28.48 2.94 7.08
CA GLY A 85 28.50 3.52 5.74
C GLY A 85 27.20 3.24 5.00
N THR A 86 27.28 3.11 3.68
CA THR A 86 26.10 3.02 2.80
C THR A 86 26.30 1.91 1.77
N LEU A 87 25.32 1.02 1.66
CA LEU A 87 25.26 0.02 0.60
C LEU A 87 24.23 0.45 -0.45
N LYS A 88 24.60 0.35 -1.72
CA LYS A 88 23.76 0.77 -2.85
C LYS A 88 23.73 -0.32 -3.91
N LEU A 89 22.62 -0.42 -4.63
CA LEU A 89 22.49 -1.20 -5.85
C LEU A 89 22.14 -0.26 -7.01
N TYR A 90 22.96 -0.28 -8.04
CA TYR A 90 22.75 0.43 -9.30
C TYR A 90 22.52 -0.56 -10.45
N ILE A 91 21.95 -0.04 -11.53
CA ILE A 91 22.15 -0.61 -12.86
C ILE A 91 22.99 0.33 -13.72
N ASN A 92 23.82 -0.23 -14.59
CA ASN A 92 24.59 0.54 -15.54
C ASN A 92 24.48 -0.08 -16.94
N ASP A 93 24.25 0.77 -17.94
CA ASP A 93 24.06 0.42 -19.35
C ASP A 93 25.10 1.10 -20.26
N ARG A 94 26.06 1.83 -19.67
CA ARG A 94 27.02 2.63 -20.43
C ARG A 94 28.14 1.75 -20.95
N LYS A 95 28.28 1.67 -22.28
CA LYS A 95 29.49 1.18 -22.93
C LYS A 95 30.64 2.17 -22.71
N MET A 96 31.33 2.11 -21.56
CA MET A 96 32.64 2.70 -21.25
C MET A 96 33.04 3.98 -22.00
N HIS A 97 32.16 4.96 -22.30
CA HIS A 97 32.52 6.20 -22.99
C HIS A 97 31.70 7.38 -22.45
N ALA A 98 32.43 8.30 -21.82
CA ALA A 98 32.17 9.72 -21.60
C ALA A 98 30.97 10.14 -20.73
N GLY A 99 31.25 10.38 -19.44
CA GLY A 99 30.94 11.70 -18.86
C GLY A 99 29.61 11.88 -18.12
N GLY A 100 29.18 10.93 -17.29
CA GLY A 100 28.15 11.21 -16.28
C GLY A 100 27.94 10.03 -15.34
N SER A 101 27.68 10.32 -14.06
CA SER A 101 27.40 9.37 -12.95
C SER A 101 28.04 7.99 -13.13
N GLU A 102 29.28 7.87 -12.65
CA GLU A 102 30.14 6.69 -12.80
C GLU A 102 29.47 5.38 -12.34
N ASP A 103 28.51 5.47 -11.41
CA ASP A 103 27.84 4.31 -10.81
C ASP A 103 26.60 3.81 -11.60
N GLY A 104 26.01 4.62 -12.49
CA GLY A 104 24.76 4.28 -13.22
C GLY A 104 23.47 4.83 -12.56
N LEU A 105 22.35 4.11 -12.70
CA LEU A 105 21.02 4.44 -12.14
C LEU A 105 20.77 3.71 -10.83
N LEU A 106 20.61 4.47 -9.74
CA LEU A 106 20.33 3.93 -8.40
C LEU A 106 18.98 3.21 -8.36
N LYS A 107 18.96 2.00 -7.81
CA LYS A 107 17.75 1.17 -7.64
C LYS A 107 17.42 0.88 -6.19
N TRP A 108 18.43 0.80 -5.33
CA TRP A 108 18.23 0.54 -3.91
C TRP A 108 19.39 1.12 -3.10
N ILE A 109 19.11 1.56 -1.88
CA ILE A 109 20.08 2.14 -0.96
C ILE A 109 19.70 1.80 0.48
N GLU A 110 20.69 1.48 1.29
CA GLU A 110 20.59 1.33 2.73
C GLU A 110 21.80 1.98 3.42
N THR A 111 21.60 2.59 4.59
CA THR A 111 22.65 3.33 5.28
C THR A 111 22.65 3.10 6.78
N GLY A 112 23.85 2.88 7.32
CA GLY A 112 24.09 2.82 8.75
C GLY A 112 23.89 1.42 9.33
N ASN A 113 23.49 1.40 10.59
CA ASN A 113 23.39 0.19 11.39
C ASN A 113 21.98 -0.38 11.32
N ASN A 114 21.85 -1.61 10.84
CA ASN A 114 20.59 -2.35 10.74
C ASN A 114 20.45 -3.44 11.82
N GLY A 115 21.41 -3.53 12.74
CA GLY A 115 21.46 -4.55 13.78
C GLY A 115 22.28 -5.77 13.36
N ASP A 116 22.54 -6.65 14.34
CA ASP A 116 23.33 -7.86 14.12
C ASP A 116 22.45 -9.01 13.59
N GLU A 117 21.85 -8.79 12.42
CA GLU A 117 21.00 -9.76 11.74
C GLU A 117 21.07 -9.57 10.23
N TRP A 118 20.97 -10.70 9.51
CA TRP A 118 20.84 -10.70 8.06
C TRP A 118 19.45 -10.16 7.68
N GLN A 119 19.42 -9.23 6.73
CA GLN A 119 18.21 -8.62 6.18
C GLN A 119 18.06 -9.01 4.71
N GLU A 120 16.82 -9.16 4.24
CA GLU A 120 16.53 -9.44 2.83
C GLU A 120 16.11 -8.17 2.10
N ALA A 121 16.62 -7.98 0.88
CA ALA A 121 16.16 -6.96 -0.04
C ALA A 121 15.72 -7.59 -1.37
N SER A 122 14.67 -7.03 -1.96
CA SER A 122 14.11 -7.43 -3.25
C SER A 122 13.88 -6.20 -4.12
N VAL A 123 14.47 -6.18 -5.32
CA VAL A 123 14.48 -5.02 -6.21
C VAL A 123 14.05 -5.45 -7.62
N TYR A 124 12.87 -4.97 -8.03
CA TYR A 124 12.40 -5.15 -9.40
C TYR A 124 13.05 -4.12 -10.33
N VAL A 125 13.60 -4.60 -11.44
CA VAL A 125 14.29 -3.80 -12.45
C VAL A 125 13.80 -4.14 -13.84
N LYS A 126 13.33 -3.11 -14.54
CA LYS A 126 13.08 -3.17 -15.98
C LYS A 126 13.90 -2.09 -16.66
N HIS A 127 14.65 -2.49 -17.69
CA HIS A 127 15.51 -1.61 -18.47
C HIS A 127 15.44 -1.99 -19.95
N GLU A 128 15.59 -1.01 -20.83
CA GLU A 128 15.39 -1.16 -22.27
C GLU A 128 16.66 -1.60 -23.01
N GLU A 129 17.83 -1.28 -22.47
CA GLU A 129 19.14 -1.60 -23.04
C GLU A 129 19.82 -2.73 -22.25
N ALA A 130 20.83 -3.37 -22.85
CA ALA A 130 21.66 -4.32 -22.11
C ALA A 130 22.39 -3.61 -20.97
N PHE A 131 22.37 -4.20 -19.78
CA PHE A 131 22.83 -3.55 -18.55
C PHE A 131 23.45 -4.56 -17.59
N TRP A 132 24.14 -4.12 -16.56
CA TRP A 132 24.61 -4.96 -15.46
C TRP A 132 24.25 -4.33 -14.11
N PHE A 133 24.25 -5.16 -13.07
CA PHE A 133 24.04 -4.72 -11.69
C PHE A 133 25.38 -4.38 -11.04
N VAL A 134 25.36 -3.35 -10.20
CA VAL A 134 26.53 -2.89 -9.45
C VAL A 134 26.15 -2.68 -8.01
N PHE A 135 26.67 -3.51 -7.12
CA PHE A 135 26.67 -3.20 -5.69
C PHE A 135 27.83 -2.24 -5.41
N VAL A 136 27.52 -1.12 -4.77
CA VAL A 136 28.50 -0.12 -4.34
C VAL A 136 28.41 0.00 -2.83
N TYR A 137 29.50 -0.31 -2.15
CA TYR A 137 29.65 0.02 -0.75
C TYR A 137 30.43 1.31 -0.64
N GLN A 138 29.88 2.29 0.07
CA GLN A 138 30.55 3.53 0.42
C GLN A 138 30.91 3.51 1.90
N ARG A 139 32.20 3.57 2.20
CA ARG A 139 32.76 3.45 3.55
C ARG A 139 32.31 4.61 4.43
N GLY A 140 31.90 4.28 5.67
CA GLY A 140 31.60 5.29 6.68
C GLY A 140 32.86 5.93 7.28
N MET A 141 32.67 6.73 8.34
CA MET A 141 33.79 7.52 8.89
C MET A 141 34.90 6.67 9.51
N ASN A 142 34.55 5.55 10.13
CA ASN A 142 35.46 4.75 10.95
C ASN A 142 35.37 3.26 10.57
N ALA A 143 36.43 2.51 10.86
CA ALA A 143 36.55 1.05 10.68
C ALA A 143 35.72 0.22 11.68
N ALA A 144 34.53 0.68 12.04
CA ALA A 144 33.74 0.15 13.14
C ALA A 144 32.39 -0.41 12.70
N GLY A 145 32.20 -0.64 11.40
CA GLY A 145 30.99 -1.24 10.86
C GLY A 145 31.29 -1.93 9.54
N ASP A 146 30.93 -3.21 9.46
CA ASP A 146 31.16 -4.02 8.27
C ASP A 146 29.87 -4.18 7.46
N VAL A 147 30.05 -4.42 6.17
CA VAL A 147 28.95 -4.72 5.24
C VAL A 147 29.23 -6.04 4.56
N ALA A 148 28.25 -6.93 4.61
CA ALA A 148 28.29 -8.20 3.90
C ALA A 148 27.05 -8.41 3.03
N LEU A 149 27.22 -9.21 1.98
CA LEU A 149 26.19 -9.70 1.08
C LEU A 149 26.26 -11.22 1.02
N ASP A 150 25.10 -11.86 0.89
CA ASP A 150 24.96 -13.29 0.67
C ASP A 150 23.72 -13.60 -0.18
N ASP A 151 23.62 -14.82 -0.71
CA ASP A 151 22.45 -15.35 -1.42
C ASP A 151 21.88 -14.42 -2.52
N ILE A 152 22.78 -13.76 -3.28
CA ILE A 152 22.38 -12.88 -4.38
C ILE A 152 21.80 -13.71 -5.53
N SER A 153 20.55 -13.45 -5.88
CA SER A 153 19.81 -14.13 -6.94
C SER A 153 19.16 -13.12 -7.89
N ILE A 154 19.27 -13.38 -9.19
CA ILE A 154 18.65 -12.56 -10.24
C ILE A 154 17.78 -13.47 -11.10
N GLN A 155 16.48 -13.18 -11.15
CA GLN A 155 15.50 -13.99 -11.87
C GLN A 155 14.63 -13.13 -12.79
N PRO A 156 14.22 -13.61 -13.98
CA PRO A 156 13.30 -12.86 -14.83
C PRO A 156 11.91 -12.72 -14.19
N GLY A 157 11.36 -11.51 -14.16
CA GLY A 157 10.01 -11.24 -13.63
C GLY A 157 9.94 -10.24 -12.49
N SER A 158 8.73 -10.13 -11.92
CA SER A 158 8.44 -9.40 -10.70
C SER A 158 9.07 -10.09 -9.49
N CYS A 159 9.43 -9.32 -8.45
CA CYS A 159 9.83 -9.86 -7.16
C CYS A 159 8.67 -10.41 -6.33
N TYR A 160 7.45 -9.99 -6.65
CA TYR A 160 6.25 -10.45 -5.97
C TYR A 160 5.41 -11.29 -6.93
N PRO A 161 4.77 -12.36 -6.45
CA PRO A 161 3.82 -13.10 -7.26
C PRO A 161 2.71 -12.15 -7.73
N GLU A 162 2.28 -12.29 -8.98
CA GLU A 162 1.11 -11.55 -9.42
C GLU A 162 -0.11 -11.98 -8.58
N PRO A 163 -0.99 -11.03 -8.20
CA PRO A 163 -2.21 -11.37 -7.49
C PRO A 163 -2.96 -12.46 -8.25
N THR A 164 -3.41 -13.49 -7.54
CA THR A 164 -4.30 -14.48 -8.14
C THR A 164 -5.56 -13.76 -8.60
N VAL A 165 -5.87 -13.86 -9.90
CA VAL A 165 -7.17 -13.44 -10.42
C VAL A 165 -8.19 -14.44 -9.88
N GLU A 166 -8.76 -14.14 -8.71
CA GLU A 166 -9.91 -14.84 -8.19
C GLU A 166 -11.07 -14.64 -9.19
N PRO A 167 -11.72 -15.71 -9.69
CA PRO A 167 -12.89 -15.56 -10.53
C PRO A 167 -13.95 -14.77 -9.77
N SER A 168 -14.49 -13.71 -10.39
CA SER A 168 -15.59 -12.93 -9.82
C SER A 168 -16.75 -13.87 -9.48
N ASP A 169 -17.12 -13.94 -8.21
CA ASP A 169 -18.22 -14.77 -7.72
C ASP A 169 -19.55 -14.17 -8.22
N ASP A 170 -20.01 -14.64 -9.39
CA ASP A 170 -21.22 -14.16 -10.08
C ASP A 170 -22.52 -14.58 -9.34
N HIS A 171 -22.40 -15.24 -8.18
CA HIS A 171 -23.53 -15.66 -7.35
C HIS A 171 -24.20 -14.51 -6.59
N ASP A 172 -23.52 -13.38 -6.37
CA ASP A 172 -24.09 -12.22 -5.67
C ASP A 172 -25.07 -11.43 -6.53
N ALA A 173 -24.83 -11.34 -7.85
CA ALA A 173 -25.70 -10.60 -8.76
C ALA A 173 -27.10 -11.25 -8.89
N LEU A 174 -27.16 -12.58 -8.94
CA LEU A 174 -28.41 -13.32 -9.04
C LEU A 174 -29.23 -13.27 -7.73
N THR A 175 -28.53 -13.31 -6.59
CA THR A 175 -29.15 -13.25 -5.25
C THR A 175 -29.75 -11.88 -4.96
N VAL A 176 -29.03 -10.80 -5.32
CA VAL A 176 -29.54 -9.42 -5.22
C VAL A 176 -30.72 -9.20 -6.17
N GLY A 177 -30.64 -9.71 -7.41
CA GLY A 177 -31.72 -9.60 -8.40
C GLY A 177 -33.03 -10.27 -7.94
N LEU A 178 -32.95 -11.47 -7.37
CA LEU A 178 -34.12 -12.17 -6.82
C LEU A 178 -34.71 -11.44 -5.61
N GLY A 179 -33.87 -10.90 -4.71
CA GLY A 179 -34.32 -10.14 -3.54
C GLY A 179 -35.09 -8.86 -3.91
N VAL A 180 -34.59 -8.10 -4.90
CA VAL A 180 -35.27 -6.89 -5.38
C VAL A 180 -36.56 -7.23 -6.13
N GLY A 181 -36.56 -8.30 -6.94
CA GLY A 181 -37.76 -8.75 -7.65
C GLY A 181 -38.90 -9.17 -6.73
N LEU A 182 -38.59 -9.94 -5.68
CA LEU A 182 -39.59 -10.41 -4.71
C LEU A 182 -40.18 -9.28 -3.87
N THR A 183 -39.36 -8.30 -3.47
CA THR A 183 -39.83 -7.16 -2.66
C THR A 183 -40.75 -6.24 -3.46
N LEU A 184 -40.44 -5.97 -4.73
CA LEU A 184 -41.31 -5.20 -5.63
C LEU A 184 -42.64 -5.90 -5.89
N LEU A 185 -42.63 -7.22 -6.13
CA LEU A 185 -43.85 -8.01 -6.32
C LEU A 185 -44.76 -7.98 -5.09
N ALA A 186 -44.20 -8.15 -3.89
CA ALA A 186 -44.98 -8.06 -2.65
C ALA A 186 -45.61 -6.67 -2.47
N GLY A 187 -44.87 -5.59 -2.77
CA GLY A 187 -45.37 -4.22 -2.72
C GLY A 187 -46.55 -3.98 -3.67
N VAL A 188 -46.48 -4.47 -4.90
CA VAL A 188 -47.58 -4.35 -5.88
C VAL A 188 -48.83 -5.11 -5.42
N VAL A 189 -48.67 -6.33 -4.90
CA VAL A 189 -49.80 -7.13 -4.39
C VAL A 189 -50.47 -6.42 -3.21
N ILE A 190 -49.69 -5.91 -2.25
CA ILE A 190 -50.22 -5.14 -1.12
C ILE A 190 -50.97 -3.90 -1.61
N PHE A 191 -50.41 -3.15 -2.58
CA PHE A 191 -51.07 -1.98 -3.15
C PHE A 191 -52.40 -2.32 -3.82
N ILE A 192 -52.45 -3.41 -4.59
CA ILE A 192 -53.69 -3.91 -5.22
C ILE A 192 -54.72 -4.29 -4.15
N ILE A 193 -54.31 -5.00 -3.10
CA ILE A 193 -55.21 -5.37 -1.99
C ILE A 193 -55.76 -4.10 -1.31
N LEU A 194 -54.91 -3.15 -0.96
CA LEU A 194 -55.31 -1.88 -0.35
C LEU A 194 -56.25 -1.08 -1.27
N PHE A 195 -55.97 -1.03 -2.57
CA PHE A 195 -56.82 -0.38 -3.56
C PHE A 195 -58.20 -1.07 -3.66
N MET A 196 -58.24 -2.41 -3.65
CA MET A 196 -59.48 -3.19 -3.67
C MET A 196 -60.28 -3.01 -2.38
N LEU A 197 -59.63 -2.95 -1.21
CA LEU A 197 -60.26 -2.64 0.07
C LEU A 197 -60.81 -1.21 0.10
N ASN A 198 -60.06 -0.24 -0.42
CA ASN A 198 -60.50 1.15 -0.50
C ASN A 198 -61.70 1.32 -1.46
N ARG A 199 -61.68 0.66 -2.63
CA ARG A 199 -62.86 0.63 -3.54
C ARG A 199 -64.07 -0.02 -2.89
N LYS A 200 -63.89 -1.10 -2.12
CA LYS A 200 -64.99 -1.77 -1.43
C LYS A 200 -65.57 -0.91 -0.30
N CYS A 201 -64.74 -0.11 0.38
CA CYS A 201 -65.18 0.85 1.38
C CYS A 201 -65.97 2.01 0.75
N SER A 202 -65.46 2.55 -0.37
CA SER A 202 -66.16 3.59 -1.16
C SER A 202 -67.50 3.10 -1.74
N SER A 203 -67.56 1.84 -2.18
CA SER A 203 -68.82 1.19 -2.61
C SER A 203 -69.85 1.07 -1.48
N LYS A 204 -69.43 0.79 -0.24
CA LYS A 204 -70.34 0.77 0.92
C LYS A 204 -70.86 2.16 1.28
N MET A 205 -70.06 3.21 1.12
CA MET A 205 -70.50 4.59 1.36
C MET A 205 -71.48 5.13 0.31
N ASN A 206 -71.55 4.52 -0.88
CA ASN A 206 -72.47 4.94 -1.94
C ASN A 206 -73.84 4.23 -1.90
N GLN A 207 -74.09 3.38 -0.88
CA GLN A 207 -75.34 2.61 -0.74
C GLN A 207 -76.23 3.08 0.42
N GLN A 208 -75.93 4.22 1.06
CA GLN A 208 -76.74 4.77 2.16
C GLN A 208 -77.42 6.09 1.79
N SER A 209 -77.87 6.19 0.54
CA SER A 209 -78.76 7.23 0.03
C SER A 209 -79.89 6.56 -0.74
N LEU A 210 -80.88 6.03 -0.02
CA LEU A 210 -82.28 5.89 -0.44
C LEU A 210 -83.06 5.02 0.57
N VAL A 211 -84.18 5.60 1.03
CA VAL A 211 -85.31 5.03 1.77
C VAL A 211 -85.24 5.08 3.30
N ASN A 212 -85.93 6.10 3.81
CA ASN A 212 -86.46 6.26 5.16
C ASN A 212 -87.71 5.38 5.43
N ASN A 213 -87.99 5.24 6.73
CA ASN A 213 -89.28 5.04 7.42
C ASN A 213 -89.57 3.62 7.97
N ASP A 214 -89.37 3.43 9.29
CA ASP A 214 -90.49 3.43 10.25
C ASP A 214 -90.04 3.38 11.74
N VAL A 215 -90.51 4.39 12.49
CA VAL A 215 -91.03 4.43 13.89
C VAL A 215 -90.22 3.89 15.11
N ILE A 216 -89.74 4.86 15.94
CA ILE A 216 -89.86 5.07 17.44
C ILE A 216 -89.78 3.81 18.36
N ASP A 217 -88.95 3.66 19.39
CA ASP A 217 -88.52 4.58 20.47
C ASP A 217 -87.24 4.11 21.22
N GLN A 218 -86.68 5.08 21.92
CA GLN A 218 -85.57 5.21 22.89
C GLN A 218 -85.09 3.99 23.73
N ASN A 219 -83.77 3.73 23.68
CA ASN A 219 -82.85 4.11 24.76
C ASN A 219 -81.37 3.88 24.39
N ALA A 220 -80.66 5.01 24.31
CA ALA A 220 -79.22 5.30 24.32
C ALA A 220 -78.19 4.15 24.48
N VAL A 221 -77.30 4.02 23.46
CA VAL A 221 -75.88 4.45 23.53
C VAL A 221 -75.43 4.87 22.10
N PHE A 222 -75.69 6.13 21.74
CA PHE A 222 -74.93 6.95 20.75
C PHE A 222 -73.83 7.67 21.56
N ASP A 223 -72.63 8.05 21.13
CA ASP A 223 -72.05 8.39 19.83
C ASP A 223 -70.51 8.31 20.01
N LEU A 224 -69.73 7.80 19.07
CA LEU A 224 -69.33 8.42 17.80
C LEU A 224 -68.44 9.67 17.98
N TYR A 225 -67.23 9.51 17.46
CA TYR A 225 -66.27 10.54 17.13
C TYR A 225 -66.96 11.75 16.48
N ASP A 226 -66.94 12.86 17.20
CA ASP A 226 -67.32 14.16 16.66
C ASP A 226 -66.20 14.64 15.73
N CYS A 227 -66.56 14.90 14.49
CA CYS A 227 -65.73 15.60 13.52
C CYS A 227 -66.51 16.87 13.15
N LYS A 228 -66.13 18.01 13.73
CA LYS A 228 -66.49 19.32 13.19
C LYS A 228 -65.32 20.29 13.22
N ILE A 229 -65.12 20.90 12.05
CA ILE A 229 -64.20 21.99 11.69
C ILE A 229 -64.82 23.34 12.08
N ASP A 230 -63.97 24.24 12.55
CA ASP A 230 -63.89 25.73 12.43
C ASP A 230 -63.49 26.30 13.81
N GLY A 231 -62.55 27.24 13.97
CA GLY A 231 -61.81 28.09 13.06
C GLY A 231 -61.25 29.27 13.87
N THR A 232 -60.17 29.86 13.37
CA THR A 232 -59.68 31.24 13.58
C THR A 232 -58.87 31.67 14.83
N GLN A 233 -57.63 32.12 14.49
CA GLN A 233 -56.76 33.17 15.06
C GLN A 233 -56.09 32.86 16.42
N HIS A 234 -54.82 33.19 16.69
CA HIS A 234 -54.02 34.34 16.26
C HIS A 234 -52.54 34.13 16.65
N GLY A 235 -51.60 34.59 15.81
CA GLY A 235 -50.20 34.94 16.13
C GLY A 235 -49.19 33.78 16.24
N THR A 236 -47.98 33.83 15.71
CA THR A 236 -47.20 34.89 15.03
C THR A 236 -46.02 34.21 14.34
N GLU A 237 -45.77 34.64 13.10
CA GLU A 237 -44.52 34.73 12.32
C GLU A 237 -43.22 34.36 13.06
N SER A 238 -42.32 33.56 12.51
CA SER A 238 -41.35 33.85 11.41
C SER A 238 -40.16 32.90 11.70
N ASP A 239 -39.19 32.59 10.87
CA ASP A 239 -38.90 32.78 9.46
C ASP A 239 -37.92 31.66 9.12
N SER A 240 -37.85 31.32 7.84
CA SER A 240 -36.78 30.53 7.23
C SER A 240 -35.36 30.99 7.61
N SER A 241 -34.40 30.07 7.76
CA SER A 241 -33.15 30.10 6.99
C SER A 241 -32.14 29.02 7.38
N PHE A 242 -31.41 28.64 6.34
CA PHE A 242 -30.16 27.91 6.27
C PHE A 242 -29.10 28.30 7.30
N ALA A 243 -28.36 27.32 7.81
CA ALA A 243 -26.90 27.41 7.99
C ALA A 243 -26.29 26.03 8.24
N ASN A 244 -25.44 25.59 7.30
CA ASN A 244 -24.35 24.66 7.59
C ASN A 244 -23.18 25.53 8.08
N GLU A 245 -22.69 25.28 9.29
CA GLU A 245 -21.43 25.86 9.76
C GLU A 245 -20.41 24.77 10.08
N LEU A 246 -19.14 25.18 9.91
CA LEU A 246 -17.90 24.66 10.46
C LEU A 246 -17.11 23.64 9.61
N TYR A 247 -16.24 24.18 8.75
CA TYR A 247 -14.81 23.89 8.86
C TYR A 247 -13.94 25.05 8.32
N ASN A 248 -12.97 25.46 9.13
CA ASN A 248 -12.06 26.59 8.95
C ASN A 248 -10.61 26.06 8.94
N PRO A 249 -9.79 26.38 7.91
CA PRO A 249 -8.35 26.29 8.02
C PRO A 249 -7.71 27.69 8.02
N SER A 250 -7.12 28.08 9.14
CA SER A 250 -6.11 29.15 9.19
C SER A 250 -4.75 28.64 8.71
N PRO A 251 -3.99 29.43 7.93
CA PRO A 251 -2.55 29.31 7.83
C PRO A 251 -1.85 30.35 8.73
N GLN A 252 -0.94 29.89 9.59
CA GLN A 252 -0.05 30.78 10.34
C GLN A 252 1.18 31.13 9.49
N VAL A 253 1.40 32.44 9.42
CA VAL A 253 2.57 33.17 8.94
C VAL A 253 3.67 33.12 10.01
N THR A 254 4.93 33.04 9.61
CA THR A 254 6.02 33.69 10.34
C THR A 254 6.97 34.36 9.34
N GLU A 255 6.86 35.68 9.22
CA GLU A 255 7.99 36.55 8.92
C GLU A 255 8.81 36.68 10.20
N ASP A 256 10.14 36.72 10.08
CA ASP A 256 10.89 37.61 10.95
C ASP A 256 12.06 38.22 10.19
N SER A 257 12.24 39.51 10.41
CA SER A 257 13.21 40.37 9.74
C SER A 257 14.01 41.13 10.79
N SER A 258 15.16 41.64 10.35
CA SER A 258 16.04 42.61 11.01
C SER A 258 17.14 41.99 11.89
N THR A 259 18.36 42.51 11.94
CA THR A 259 18.86 43.88 11.73
C THR A 259 20.35 43.87 11.37
N ALA A 260 20.81 45.06 10.97
CA ALA A 260 22.17 45.60 11.06
C ALA A 260 23.03 45.14 12.25
#